data_AF-A0A5P2H2H1-F1
#
_entry.id   AF-A0A5P2H2H1-F1
#
_cell.length_a   1.000
_cell.length_b   1.000
_cell.length_c   1.000
_cell.angle_alpha   90.00
_cell.angle_beta   90.00
_cell.angle_gamma   90.00
#
_symmetry.space_group_name_H-M   'P 1'
#
loop_
_entity.id
_entity.type
_entity.pdbx_description
1 polymer ?
#
loop_
_entity_poly.entity_id
_entity_poly.type
_entity_poly.pdbx_seq_one_letter_code
_entity_poly.pdbx_strand_id
1 'polypeptide(L)'
;MPKLLDKSWVVFESLENPEGNRCVDLFTRPDRTFGFEEFRKDPEDGGVWTSVRHFANQSFASRAEALAAARRVVPWLIASMAPDGQRS
;
A
#
# COMPACT_ATOMS: atom_id res chain seq x y z
N MET A 1 9.74 -8.28 13.70
CA MET A 1 8.97 -7.36 12.83
C MET A 1 8.54 -8.15 11.62
N PRO A 2 7.23 -8.24 11.30
CA PRO A 2 6.79 -8.96 10.11
C PRO A 2 7.34 -8.21 8.91
N LYS A 3 8.28 -8.85 8.24
CA LYS A 3 9.03 -8.30 7.13
C LYS A 3 8.26 -8.69 5.87
N LEU A 4 7.15 -8.01 5.62
CA LEU A 4 6.18 -8.41 4.59
C LEU A 4 6.64 -8.05 3.17
N LEU A 5 7.58 -7.11 3.05
CA LEU A 5 8.23 -6.73 1.80
C LEU A 5 9.71 -7.12 1.83
N ASP A 6 10.27 -7.41 0.66
CA ASP A 6 11.70 -7.66 0.52
C ASP A 6 12.50 -6.42 0.96
N LYS A 7 13.61 -6.62 1.68
CA LYS A 7 14.48 -5.52 2.18
C LYS A 7 15.11 -4.71 1.05
N SER A 8 15.19 -5.27 -0.15
CA SER A 8 15.71 -4.61 -1.34
C SER A 8 14.69 -3.68 -2.00
N TRP A 9 13.42 -3.74 -1.60
CA TRP A 9 12.38 -2.86 -2.13
C TRP A 9 12.38 -1.54 -1.36
N VAL A 10 12.15 -0.45 -2.08
CA VAL A 10 12.07 0.89 -1.50
C VAL A 10 10.63 1.36 -1.57
N VAL A 11 9.98 1.45 -0.42
CA VAL A 11 8.66 2.10 -0.28
C VAL A 11 8.86 3.60 -0.45
N PHE A 12 8.18 4.21 -1.42
CA PHE A 12 8.27 5.64 -1.69
C PHE A 12 7.02 6.41 -1.28
N GLU A 13 5.90 5.72 -1.06
CA GLU A 13 4.64 6.31 -0.60
C GLU A 13 3.84 5.25 0.17
N SER A 14 3.30 5.62 1.32
CA SER A 14 2.41 4.77 2.12
C SER A 14 1.13 5.55 2.37
N LEU A 15 0.01 5.01 1.90
CA LEU A 15 -1.31 5.64 1.96
C LEU A 15 -2.08 4.97 3.09
N GLU A 16 -2.37 5.70 4.16
CA GLU A 16 -3.11 5.20 5.33
C GLU A 16 -4.59 5.55 5.24
N ASN A 17 -5.46 4.70 5.77
CA ASN A 17 -6.85 5.05 5.97
C ASN A 17 -7.04 5.90 7.24
N PRO A 18 -8.14 6.68 7.33
CA PRO A 18 -8.42 7.51 8.51
C PRO A 18 -8.46 6.74 9.84
N GLU A 19 -8.86 5.47 9.80
CA GLU A 19 -8.96 4.61 10.98
C GLU A 19 -7.59 4.06 11.44
N GLY A 20 -6.52 4.25 10.65
CA GLY A 20 -5.15 3.81 10.99
C GLY A 20 -5.00 2.29 11.10
N ASN A 21 -5.92 1.53 10.51
CA ASN A 21 -5.92 0.05 10.55
C ASN A 21 -5.69 -0.57 9.17
N ARG A 22 -5.52 0.23 8.12
CA ARG A 22 -5.17 -0.19 6.77
C ARG A 22 -4.16 0.78 6.15
N CYS A 23 -3.23 0.24 5.38
CA CYS A 23 -2.38 1.04 4.53
C CYS A 23 -2.15 0.37 3.17
N VAL A 24 -1.79 1.16 2.17
CA VAL A 24 -1.25 0.70 0.89
C VAL A 24 0.16 1.25 0.75
N ASP A 25 1.14 0.36 0.71
CA ASP A 25 2.53 0.74 0.44
C ASP A 25 2.80 0.63 -1.05
N LEU A 26 3.28 1.72 -1.65
CA LEU A 26 3.79 1.80 -3.01
C LEU A 26 5.31 1.74 -2.97
N PHE A 27 5.89 0.82 -3.75
CA PHE A 27 7.33 0.56 -3.70
C PHE A 27 7.95 0.36 -5.09
N THR A 28 9.26 0.57 -5.16
CA THR A 28 10.09 0.23 -6.31
C THR A 28 10.99 -0.96 -5.98
N ARG A 29 11.20 -1.82 -6.96
CA ARG A 29 12.09 -2.98 -6.88
C ARG A 29 13.46 -2.65 -7.50
N PRO A 30 14.52 -3.45 -7.24
CA PRO A 30 15.84 -3.27 -7.86
C PRO A 30 15.83 -3.35 -9.40
N ASP A 31 14.88 -4.08 -9.98
CA ASP A 31 14.67 -4.18 -11.43
C ASP A 31 14.01 -2.92 -12.05
N ARG A 32 13.79 -1.87 -11.24
CA ARG A 32 13.13 -0.60 -11.61
C ARG A 32 11.64 -0.73 -11.94
N THR A 33 11.02 -1.85 -11.59
CA THR A 33 9.56 -1.98 -11.63
C THR A 33 8.93 -1.43 -10.36
N PHE A 34 7.67 -1.02 -10.47
CA PHE A 34 6.85 -0.52 -9.37
C PHE A 34 5.85 -1.58 -8.92
N GLY A 35 5.43 -1.51 -7.67
CA GLY A 35 4.45 -2.41 -7.08
C GLY A 35 3.71 -1.74 -5.92
N PHE A 36 2.68 -2.43 -5.43
CA PHE A 36 1.99 -2.03 -4.21
C PHE A 36 1.54 -3.26 -3.41
N GLU A 37 1.32 -3.08 -2.11
CA GLU A 37 0.69 -4.08 -1.26
C GLU A 37 -0.27 -3.42 -0.27
N GLU A 38 -1.41 -4.05 -0.02
CA GLU A 38 -2.36 -3.62 1.01
C GLU A 38 -2.04 -4.38 2.30
N PHE A 39 -1.93 -3.63 3.40
CA PHE A 39 -1.82 -4.18 4.74
C PHE A 39 -3.04 -3.83 5.56
N ARG A 40 -3.46 -4.77 6.42
CA ARG A 40 -4.42 -4.53 7.49
C ARG A 40 -3.78 -4.81 8.85
N LYS A 41 -4.18 -4.05 9.85
CA LYS A 41 -3.84 -4.24 11.25
C LYS A 41 -5.14 -4.42 12.02
N ASP A 42 -5.47 -5.65 12.37
CA ASP A 42 -6.67 -5.93 13.15
C ASP A 42 -6.34 -5.88 14.65
N PRO A 43 -7.10 -5.12 15.47
CA PRO A 43 -6.99 -5.20 16.93
C PRO A 43 -7.17 -6.63 17.46
N GLU A 44 -8.01 -7.44 16.80
CA GLU A 44 -8.29 -8.82 17.20
C GLU A 44 -7.10 -9.76 16.91
N ASP A 45 -6.28 -9.44 15.89
CA ASP A 45 -5.05 -10.17 15.52
C ASP A 45 -3.82 -9.71 16.33
N GLY A 46 -4.02 -9.07 17.48
CA GLY A 46 -2.94 -8.53 18.32
C GLY A 46 -2.23 -7.31 17.71
N GLY A 47 -2.83 -6.66 16.72
CA GLY A 47 -2.26 -5.49 16.05
C GLY A 47 -1.10 -5.81 15.11
N VAL A 48 -1.00 -7.05 14.62
CA VAL A 48 0.00 -7.44 13.63
C VAL A 48 -0.44 -7.01 12.23
N TRP A 49 0.45 -6.34 11.50
CA TRP A 49 0.23 -6.04 10.08
C TRP A 49 0.22 -7.32 9.26
N THR A 50 -0.82 -7.49 8.44
CA THR A 50 -1.02 -8.66 7.59
C THR A 50 -1.27 -8.21 6.15
N SER A 51 -0.58 -8.81 5.18
CA SER A 51 -0.83 -8.56 3.75
C SER A 51 -2.21 -9.09 3.36
N VAL A 52 -3.03 -8.27 2.70
CA VAL A 52 -4.43 -8.62 2.44
C VAL A 52 -4.59 -9.43 1.15
N ARG A 53 -3.81 -9.16 0.08
CA ARG A 53 -4.10 -9.73 -1.26
C ARG A 53 -2.89 -10.14 -2.11
N HIS A 54 -1.66 -10.11 -1.60
CA HIS A 54 -0.45 -10.52 -2.34
C HIS A 54 -0.28 -9.79 -3.69
N PHE A 55 -0.63 -8.50 -3.73
CA PHE A 55 -0.40 -7.68 -4.93
C PHE A 55 1.08 -7.43 -5.20
N ALA A 56 1.94 -7.75 -4.23
CA ALA A 56 3.39 -7.62 -4.29
C ALA A 56 4.06 -8.32 -5.49
N ASN A 57 3.41 -9.27 -6.16
CA ASN A 57 3.93 -9.92 -7.36
C ASN A 57 3.67 -9.15 -8.66
N GLN A 58 2.79 -8.15 -8.65
CA GLN A 58 2.49 -7.33 -9.83
C GLN A 58 3.55 -6.26 -10.05
N SER A 59 4.08 -6.18 -11.27
CA SER A 59 5.05 -5.19 -11.70
C SER A 59 4.41 -4.18 -12.67
N PHE A 60 4.66 -2.90 -12.41
CA PHE A 60 4.18 -1.78 -13.22
C PHE A 60 5.36 -0.98 -13.76
N ALA A 61 5.19 -0.33 -14.90
CA ALA A 61 6.25 0.44 -15.54
C ALA A 61 6.44 1.83 -14.90
N SER A 62 5.44 2.31 -14.15
CA SER A 62 5.51 3.61 -13.49
C SER A 62 4.79 3.65 -12.14
N ARG A 63 5.11 4.67 -11.34
CA ARG A 63 4.41 5.00 -10.08
C ARG A 63 2.92 5.24 -10.32
N ALA A 64 2.59 5.97 -11.39
CA ALA A 64 1.20 6.30 -11.73
C ALA A 64 0.38 5.05 -12.07
N GLU A 65 0.97 4.09 -12.79
CA GLU A 65 0.32 2.81 -13.07
C GLU A 65 0.09 1.98 -11.81
N ALA A 66 1.08 1.90 -10.92
CA ALA A 66 0.95 1.19 -9.65
C ALA A 66 -0.16 1.80 -8.79
N LEU A 67 -0.21 3.14 -8.68
CA LEU A 67 -1.26 3.85 -7.96
C LEU A 67 -2.65 3.64 -8.59
N ALA A 68 -2.76 3.74 -9.92
CA ALA A 68 -4.02 3.50 -10.63
C ALA A 68 -4.51 2.06 -10.44
N ALA A 69 -3.60 1.09 -10.46
CA ALA A 69 -3.91 -0.30 -10.16
C ALA A 69 -4.38 -0.48 -8.71
N ALA A 70 -3.67 0.11 -7.74
CA ALA A 70 -4.05 0.08 -6.34
C ALA A 70 -5.46 0.62 -6.11
N ARG A 71 -5.79 1.78 -6.69
CA ARG A 71 -7.14 2.37 -6.59
C ARG A 71 -8.23 1.46 -7.14
N ARG A 72 -7.97 0.72 -8.22
CA ARG A 72 -8.97 -0.19 -8.81
C ARG A 72 -9.28 -1.38 -7.92
N VAL A 73 -8.32 -1.86 -7.13
CA VAL A 73 -8.45 -3.11 -6.38
C VAL A 73 -8.57 -2.92 -4.86
N VAL A 74 -8.28 -1.72 -4.36
CA VAL A 74 -8.39 -1.33 -2.95
C VAL A 74 -9.52 -0.28 -2.82
N PRO A 75 -10.77 -0.70 -2.56
CA PRO A 75 -11.93 0.20 -2.62
C PRO A 75 -11.87 1.39 -1.67
N TRP A 76 -11.32 1.20 -0.47
CA TRP A 76 -11.22 2.27 0.53
C TRP A 76 -10.23 3.37 0.11
N LEU A 77 -9.26 3.04 -0.76
CA LEU A 77 -8.25 3.99 -1.23
C LEU A 77 -8.86 5.10 -2.10
N ILE A 78 -9.94 4.80 -2.83
CA ILE A 78 -10.66 5.81 -3.60
C ILE A 78 -11.41 6.76 -2.65
N ALA A 79 -12.01 6.21 -1.60
CA ALA A 79 -12.79 6.98 -0.63
C ALA A 79 -11.90 7.86 0.26
N SER A 80 -10.70 7.40 0.61
CA SER A 80 -9.75 8.18 1.42
C SER A 80 -9.08 9.33 0.65
N MET A 81 -9.14 9.31 -0.70
CA MET A 81 -8.62 10.37 -1.57
C MET A 81 -9.67 11.42 -1.96
N ALA A 82 -10.82 11.46 -1.27
CA ALA A 82 -11.68 12.65 -1.30
C ALA A 82 -10.82 13.88 -0.98
N PRO A 83 -11.05 15.04 -1.63
CA PRO A 83 -10.23 16.24 -1.46
C PRO A 83 -10.49 16.87 -0.09
N ASP A 84 -10.06 16.21 0.97
CA ASP A 84 -9.95 16.80 2.30
C ASP A 84 -8.51 17.23 2.48
N GLY A 85 -8.37 18.56 2.54
CA GLY A 85 -7.11 19.28 2.46
C GLY A 85 -6.03 18.68 3.35
N GLN A 86 -4.84 18.59 2.74
CA GLN A 86 -3.53 18.85 3.34
C GLN A 86 -3.65 19.34 4.80
N ARG A 87 -3.61 18.43 5.77
CA ARG A 87 -3.52 18.83 7.17
C ARG A 87 -2.07 19.20 7.45
N SER A 88 -1.89 20.48 7.77
CA SER A 88 -0.63 21.18 8.09
C SER A 88 0.09 20.59 9.29
#